data_AF-A0A0F3IKI4-F1
#
_entry.id   AF-A0A0F3IKI4-F1
#
_cell.length_a   1.000
_cell.length_b   1.000
_cell.length_c   1.000
_cell.angle_alpha   90.00
_cell.angle_beta   90.00
_cell.angle_gamma   90.00
#
_symmetry.space_group_name_H-M   'P 1'
#
loop_
_entity.id
_entity.type
_entity.pdbx_description
1 polymer ?
#
loop_
_entity_poly.entity_id
_entity_poly.type
_entity_poly.pdbx_seq_one_letter_code
_entity_poly.pdbx_strand_id
1 'polypeptide(L)'
;MAYDATVSTNPATHVKYDLPVKITWEFINGVDYPLWSVEYDFSGIPVNVVYSDMRGPYGNMKFDNNGSGVVTGLEWGDKYLFTATPVGGGITTGSSWDWSEANLGARYNLLVAGDYEMGIVQNTAYPNSTLGSGWSDDRGKTSNQQAGCGAALMPCDWEWAYQSIQYGLNANLSNNKKLAWGSAPFVGSDLTQVYINNTETAAFSGYPKMAYSVWLTFDKSGGVKTRNLAIAGGQIITQPQAPSGTPFVGYYPSWLNNPAKSLNQVSRTFSHVFLAFAFPDVGTFNAKTRSFNGTGLGFTQPVAEIRNAIANLQRDGIKVVLSVGGAQAALDAQGHGNGWQNLISQAQYRKRLLLLANALGVDGIDMDYEAGVVNDAATIAQYSKVLTTLRSIAKHMNNENAAGNANPKLFTMAASSVGADCAPANSKDPYCKKLKLNSAWAGAGIERKLLKENRLAKQVDMLNIMSYDIGYYAYDPVLAYQQYRTIMPAGVAVNLGLEVLDSATIGGAIGPEKSVLMVNDADVDAEACPGTVMLNDQYSAIWNFPTTLRPINRPYSVENMANSIKNANIAKGSKDGLMLWSLFRTESENLDPSSVTCNGITAATPESARLRAAEIMGWTDDGLTVE
;
A
#
# COMPACT_ATOMS: atom_id res chain seq x y z
N MET A 1 11.51 42.06 -12.82
CA MET A 1 11.25 43.26 -13.66
C MET A 1 9.94 43.86 -13.21
N ALA A 2 9.96 45.04 -12.59
CA ALA A 2 8.74 45.80 -12.36
C ALA A 2 8.40 46.52 -13.67
N TYR A 3 7.32 46.11 -14.34
CA TYR A 3 6.74 46.90 -15.42
C TYR A 3 6.03 48.08 -14.76
N ASP A 4 6.62 49.27 -14.90
CA ASP A 4 5.98 50.53 -14.56
C ASP A 4 4.93 50.82 -15.63
N ALA A 5 3.83 50.06 -15.61
CA ALA A 5 2.75 50.21 -16.56
C ALA A 5 1.99 51.49 -16.20
N THR A 6 2.29 52.58 -16.89
CA THR A 6 1.46 53.79 -16.86
C THR A 6 0.15 53.45 -17.57
N VAL A 7 -0.88 53.09 -16.78
CA VAL A 7 -2.22 52.85 -17.32
C VAL A 7 -2.73 54.17 -17.86
N SER A 8 -2.98 54.22 -19.17
CA SER A 8 -3.54 55.41 -19.81
C SER A 8 -4.88 55.77 -19.18
N THR A 9 -5.03 57.02 -18.75
CA THR A 9 -6.32 57.52 -18.24
C THR A 9 -7.28 57.86 -19.37
N ASN A 10 -6.85 57.79 -20.63
CA ASN A 10 -7.69 58.04 -21.80
C ASN A 10 -8.46 56.76 -22.17
N PRO A 11 -9.80 56.71 -22.01
CA PRO A 11 -10.58 55.51 -22.34
C PRO A 11 -10.47 55.11 -23.81
N ALA A 12 -10.14 56.03 -24.71
CA ALA A 12 -9.98 55.75 -26.14
C ALA A 12 -8.77 54.85 -26.46
N THR A 13 -7.83 54.69 -25.52
CA THR A 13 -6.69 53.77 -25.67
C THR A 13 -6.96 52.40 -25.06
N HIS A 14 -8.11 52.18 -24.43
CA HIS A 14 -8.49 50.87 -23.91
C HIS A 14 -9.11 50.02 -25.01
N VAL A 15 -8.61 48.80 -25.16
CA VAL A 15 -9.17 47.80 -26.06
C VAL A 15 -9.85 46.74 -25.20
N LYS A 16 -11.11 46.43 -25.53
CA LYS A 16 -11.82 45.31 -24.93
C LYS A 16 -11.57 44.06 -25.77
N TYR A 17 -11.16 42.99 -25.12
CA TYR A 17 -11.10 41.65 -25.70
C TYR A 17 -12.11 40.76 -24.97
N ASP A 18 -12.84 39.94 -25.74
CA ASP A 18 -13.68 38.90 -25.15
C ASP A 18 -12.82 37.65 -24.94
N LEU A 19 -12.86 37.10 -23.72
CA LEU A 19 -12.14 35.88 -23.32
C LEU A 19 -13.16 34.77 -23.06
N PRO A 20 -13.40 33.87 -24.01
CA PRO A 20 -14.24 32.70 -23.77
C PRO A 20 -13.66 31.83 -22.65
N VAL A 21 -14.52 31.43 -21.71
CA VAL A 21 -14.17 30.54 -20.60
C VAL A 21 -15.17 29.40 -20.54
N LYS A 22 -14.67 28.17 -20.44
CA LYS A 22 -15.48 26.98 -20.20
C LYS A 22 -15.07 26.34 -18.88
N ILE A 23 -16.03 26.21 -17.96
CA ILE A 23 -15.85 25.47 -16.71
C ILE A 23 -16.69 24.19 -16.78
N THR A 24 -16.07 23.06 -16.45
CA THR A 24 -16.73 21.74 -16.41
C THR A 24 -16.61 21.14 -15.02
N TRP A 25 -17.70 20.58 -14.52
CA TRP A 25 -17.75 19.79 -13.30
C TRP A 25 -18.02 18.34 -13.66
N GLU A 26 -17.18 17.43 -13.19
CA GLU A 26 -17.36 15.99 -13.36
C GLU A 26 -17.56 15.32 -12.01
N PHE A 27 -18.62 14.52 -11.92
CA PHE A 27 -18.95 13.71 -10.73
C PHE A 27 -18.88 12.24 -11.15
N ILE A 28 -17.96 11.51 -10.54
CA ILE A 28 -17.65 10.13 -10.93
C ILE A 28 -18.22 9.21 -9.84
N ASN A 29 -18.96 8.18 -10.27
CA ASN A 29 -19.53 7.22 -9.33
C ASN A 29 -18.41 6.53 -8.53
N GLY A 30 -18.53 6.53 -7.19
CA GLY A 30 -17.54 5.95 -6.29
C GLY A 30 -16.35 6.87 -5.94
N VAL A 31 -16.32 8.12 -6.44
CA VAL A 31 -15.32 9.13 -6.08
C VAL A 31 -16.01 10.25 -5.31
N ASP A 32 -15.51 10.58 -4.12
CA ASP A 32 -16.14 11.55 -3.21
C ASP A 32 -15.56 12.97 -3.32
N TYR A 33 -14.75 13.22 -4.35
CA TYR A 33 -14.20 14.52 -4.73
C TYR A 33 -14.47 14.79 -6.23
N PRO A 34 -15.16 15.88 -6.59
CA PRO A 34 -15.44 16.19 -8.00
C PRO A 34 -14.19 16.71 -8.73
N LEU A 35 -14.15 16.47 -10.05
CA LEU A 35 -13.18 17.12 -10.93
C LEU A 35 -13.74 18.48 -11.35
N TRP A 36 -12.95 19.52 -11.15
CA TRP A 36 -13.21 20.84 -11.68
C TRP A 36 -12.21 21.14 -12.80
N SER A 37 -12.70 21.45 -13.99
CA SER A 37 -11.87 21.78 -15.15
C SER A 37 -12.20 23.16 -15.68
N VAL A 38 -11.18 23.88 -16.15
CA VAL A 38 -11.36 25.16 -16.84
C VAL A 38 -10.52 25.23 -18.10
N GLU A 39 -11.07 25.88 -19.13
CA GLU A 39 -10.36 26.30 -20.33
C GLU A 39 -10.58 27.80 -20.55
N TYR A 40 -9.49 28.53 -20.80
CA TYR A 40 -9.45 29.92 -21.23
C TYR A 40 -8.95 29.97 -22.68
N ASP A 41 -9.71 30.61 -23.57
CA ASP A 41 -9.39 30.68 -25.00
C ASP A 41 -8.92 32.07 -25.42
N PHE A 42 -7.61 32.23 -25.56
CA PHE A 42 -6.96 33.46 -26.02
C PHE A 42 -6.81 33.54 -27.54
N SER A 43 -7.29 32.56 -28.32
CA SER A 43 -7.04 32.51 -29.77
C SER A 43 -7.59 33.72 -30.55
N GLY A 44 -8.58 34.43 -30.01
CA GLY A 44 -9.13 35.68 -30.56
C GLY A 44 -8.41 36.95 -30.09
N ILE A 45 -7.42 36.83 -29.21
CA ILE A 45 -6.67 37.94 -28.60
C ILE A 45 -5.25 37.89 -29.17
N PRO A 46 -4.70 39.00 -29.71
CA PRO A 46 -3.29 39.01 -30.13
C PRO A 46 -2.38 38.59 -28.98
N VAL A 47 -1.40 37.73 -29.26
CA VAL A 47 -0.43 37.31 -28.24
C VAL A 47 0.26 38.53 -27.63
N ASN A 48 0.59 38.48 -26.33
CA ASN A 48 1.34 39.52 -25.64
C ASN A 48 0.64 40.88 -25.45
N VAL A 49 -0.69 40.96 -25.62
CA VAL A 49 -1.45 42.21 -25.37
C VAL A 49 -2.30 42.18 -24.10
N VAL A 50 -2.58 40.98 -23.57
CA VAL A 50 -3.27 40.76 -22.30
C VAL A 50 -2.48 39.72 -21.52
N TYR A 51 -2.14 40.03 -20.27
CA TYR A 51 -1.49 39.13 -19.35
C TYR A 51 -2.28 39.07 -18.04
N SER A 52 -2.47 37.87 -17.50
CA SER A 52 -3.11 37.68 -16.19
C SER A 52 -2.58 36.41 -15.54
N ASP A 53 -2.64 36.35 -14.20
CA ASP A 53 -2.78 35.07 -13.52
C ASP A 53 -4.24 34.63 -13.61
N MET A 54 -4.46 33.36 -13.98
CA MET A 54 -5.81 32.79 -13.98
C MET A 54 -6.02 32.03 -12.70
N ARG A 55 -7.05 32.43 -11.94
CA ARG A 55 -7.39 31.83 -10.65
C ARG A 55 -8.73 31.13 -10.70
N GLY A 56 -8.78 29.89 -10.27
CA GLY A 56 -10.00 29.10 -10.28
C GLY A 56 -9.74 27.64 -9.89
N PRO A 57 -10.65 27.01 -9.13
CA PRO A 57 -11.71 27.64 -8.37
C PRO A 57 -11.15 28.51 -7.25
N TYR A 58 -11.82 29.62 -6.95
CA TYR A 58 -11.38 30.62 -5.97
C TYR A 58 -12.55 31.12 -5.12
N GLY A 59 -12.35 31.23 -3.81
CA GLY A 59 -13.33 31.88 -2.92
C GLY A 59 -13.18 31.50 -1.46
N ASN A 60 -13.77 32.31 -0.57
CA ASN A 60 -13.86 31.99 0.86
C ASN A 60 -14.76 30.77 1.07
N MET A 61 -14.32 29.82 1.90
CA MET A 61 -15.06 28.58 2.13
C MET A 61 -15.11 28.20 3.60
N LYS A 62 -16.30 27.82 4.08
CA LYS A 62 -16.51 27.26 5.42
C LYS A 62 -16.66 25.74 5.27
N PHE A 63 -15.70 24.97 5.77
CA PHE A 63 -15.67 23.51 5.60
C PHE A 63 -15.63 22.71 6.92
N ASP A 64 -15.66 23.40 8.06
CA ASP A 64 -15.31 22.86 9.38
C ASP A 64 -16.48 22.91 10.40
N ASN A 65 -17.69 22.55 9.98
CA ASN A 65 -18.87 22.39 10.86
C ASN A 65 -19.12 23.57 11.85
N ASN A 66 -19.13 24.80 11.32
CA ASN A 66 -19.60 26.09 11.88
C ASN A 66 -18.75 27.28 11.35
N GLY A 67 -17.68 27.02 10.59
CA GLY A 67 -16.97 28.02 9.79
C GLY A 67 -15.93 28.87 10.54
N SER A 68 -15.85 28.75 11.86
CA SER A 68 -14.99 29.60 12.70
C SER A 68 -13.77 28.88 13.30
N GLY A 69 -13.55 27.61 12.97
CA GLY A 69 -12.38 26.86 13.42
C GLY A 69 -11.09 27.52 12.95
N VAL A 70 -10.09 27.47 13.82
CA VAL A 70 -8.74 27.96 13.52
C VAL A 70 -8.09 27.01 12.52
N VAL A 71 -7.36 27.56 11.56
CA VAL A 71 -6.53 26.77 10.65
C VAL A 71 -5.35 26.21 11.46
N THR A 72 -5.25 24.89 11.51
CA THR A 72 -4.22 24.15 12.26
C THR A 72 -3.22 23.45 11.34
N GLY A 73 -3.53 23.32 10.05
CA GLY A 73 -2.63 22.78 9.05
C GLY A 73 -2.70 23.58 7.77
N LEU A 74 -1.53 23.81 7.17
CA LEU A 74 -1.36 24.49 5.89
C LEU A 74 -0.23 23.80 5.13
N GLU A 75 -0.55 23.26 3.96
CA GLU A 75 0.41 22.62 3.08
C GLU A 75 0.23 23.06 1.63
N TRP A 76 1.32 23.09 0.88
CA TRP A 76 1.33 23.37 -0.54
C TRP A 76 2.36 22.48 -1.25
N GLY A 77 1.97 21.83 -2.34
CA GLY A 77 2.90 21.13 -3.24
C GLY A 77 3.03 21.89 -4.54
N ASP A 78 4.23 22.37 -4.86
CA ASP A 78 4.61 22.77 -6.22
C ASP A 78 5.80 21.98 -6.75
N LYS A 79 6.93 22.62 -7.07
CA LYS A 79 8.19 21.90 -7.28
C LYS A 79 8.72 21.35 -5.95
N TYR A 80 8.36 22.01 -4.85
CA TYR A 80 8.74 21.67 -3.49
C TYR A 80 7.49 21.54 -2.61
N LEU A 81 7.65 20.85 -1.49
CA LEU A 81 6.60 20.64 -0.48
C LEU A 81 6.74 21.68 0.63
N PHE A 82 5.78 22.59 0.72
CA PHE A 82 5.65 23.53 1.82
C PHE A 82 4.75 22.94 2.92
N THR A 83 5.23 22.94 4.16
CA THR A 83 4.45 22.54 5.34
C THR A 83 4.67 23.56 6.45
N ALA A 84 3.60 24.06 7.06
CA ALA A 84 3.68 24.96 8.22
C ALA A 84 3.33 24.27 9.53
N THR A 85 4.14 24.52 10.55
CA THR A 85 3.90 24.03 11.91
C THR A 85 3.11 25.07 12.72
N PRO A 86 1.94 24.73 13.27
CA PRO A 86 1.15 25.66 14.06
C PRO A 86 1.85 26.07 15.36
N VAL A 87 1.62 27.32 15.78
CA VAL A 87 2.10 27.86 17.06
C VAL A 87 0.90 28.37 17.86
N GLY A 88 0.84 28.08 19.16
CA GLY A 88 -0.29 28.50 19.99
C GLY A 88 -1.65 27.90 19.59
N GLY A 89 -1.64 26.76 18.88
CA GLY A 89 -2.86 26.06 18.45
C GLY A 89 -3.38 26.45 17.06
N GLY A 90 -2.62 27.18 16.25
CA GLY A 90 -2.98 27.44 14.86
C GLY A 90 -1.88 28.07 14.02
N ILE A 91 -2.18 28.32 12.75
CA ILE A 91 -1.26 28.95 11.80
C ILE A 91 -1.29 30.47 12.00
N THR A 92 -0.11 31.06 12.21
CA THR A 92 0.12 32.50 12.38
C THR A 92 1.37 32.93 11.61
N THR A 93 1.69 34.23 11.54
CA THR A 93 2.97 34.70 10.98
C THR A 93 4.20 34.23 11.76
N GLY A 94 4.03 33.71 12.98
CA GLY A 94 5.09 33.13 13.81
C GLY A 94 5.26 31.62 13.68
N SER A 95 4.47 30.96 12.81
CA SER A 95 4.63 29.54 12.53
C SER A 95 5.98 29.24 11.85
N SER A 96 6.64 28.15 12.26
CA SER A 96 7.79 27.62 11.52
C SER A 96 7.31 26.86 10.28
N TRP A 97 8.20 26.70 9.30
CA TRP A 97 7.85 26.05 8.03
C TRP A 97 9.05 25.33 7.42
N ASP A 98 8.73 24.35 6.58
CA ASP A 98 9.67 23.63 5.73
C ASP A 98 9.17 23.68 4.27
N TRP A 99 10.02 24.13 3.35
CA TRP A 99 9.79 24.13 1.90
C TRP A 99 10.96 23.52 1.13
N SER A 100 11.74 22.65 1.78
CA SER A 100 13.02 22.14 1.27
C SER A 100 12.88 20.84 0.47
N GLU A 101 11.87 20.02 0.76
CA GLU A 101 11.67 18.73 0.10
C GLU A 101 11.13 18.91 -1.32
N ALA A 102 11.66 18.13 -2.26
CA ALA A 102 11.16 18.09 -3.64
C ALA A 102 9.78 17.41 -3.69
N ASN A 103 8.87 17.95 -4.50
CA ASN A 103 7.58 17.32 -4.78
C ASN A 103 7.64 16.53 -6.08
N LEU A 104 7.47 15.21 -5.99
CA LEU A 104 7.42 14.32 -7.14
C LEU A 104 6.00 14.08 -7.67
N GLY A 105 4.99 14.46 -6.90
CA GLY A 105 3.57 14.27 -7.22
C GLY A 105 2.96 15.40 -8.04
N ALA A 106 1.63 15.49 -8.01
CA ALA A 106 0.89 16.64 -8.51
C ALA A 106 1.04 17.86 -7.60
N ARG A 107 0.73 19.01 -8.17
CA ARG A 107 0.58 20.24 -7.40
C ARG A 107 -0.65 20.12 -6.50
N TYR A 108 -0.60 20.67 -5.30
CA TYR A 108 -1.76 20.72 -4.41
C TYR A 108 -1.71 21.88 -3.41
N ASN A 109 -2.85 22.14 -2.80
CA ASN A 109 -2.96 22.91 -1.58
C ASN A 109 -3.88 22.19 -0.59
N LEU A 110 -3.55 22.28 0.69
CA LEU A 110 -4.30 21.66 1.79
C LEU A 110 -4.43 22.64 2.95
N LEU A 111 -5.65 22.72 3.49
CA LEU A 111 -5.97 23.36 4.76
C LEU A 111 -6.62 22.36 5.71
N VAL A 112 -6.24 22.43 6.99
CA VAL A 112 -6.90 21.69 8.09
C VAL A 112 -7.47 22.70 9.07
N ALA A 113 -8.74 22.53 9.45
CA ALA A 113 -9.39 23.31 10.48
C ALA A 113 -10.37 22.44 11.28
N GLY A 114 -10.19 22.41 12.60
CA GLY A 114 -10.90 21.46 13.46
C GLY A 114 -10.63 20.01 13.04
N ASP A 115 -11.69 19.20 12.97
CA ASP A 115 -11.63 17.80 12.51
C ASP A 115 -11.85 17.68 11.00
N TYR A 116 -11.51 18.67 10.18
CA TYR A 116 -11.78 18.65 8.75
C TYR A 116 -10.57 19.08 7.91
N GLU A 117 -10.46 18.50 6.72
CA GLU A 117 -9.56 18.96 5.66
C GLU A 117 -10.33 19.50 4.45
N MET A 118 -9.75 20.51 3.82
CA MET A 118 -10.12 20.99 2.49
C MET A 118 -8.85 21.05 1.65
N GLY A 119 -8.89 20.46 0.47
CA GLY A 119 -7.77 20.48 -0.45
C GLY A 119 -8.16 20.65 -1.90
N ILE A 120 -7.15 20.97 -2.68
CA ILE A 120 -7.23 21.10 -4.13
C ILE A 120 -5.98 20.51 -4.76
N VAL A 121 -6.14 19.59 -5.71
CA VAL A 121 -5.02 18.81 -6.28
C VAL A 121 -5.11 18.88 -7.80
N GLN A 122 -4.04 19.27 -8.50
CA GLN A 122 -4.01 19.20 -9.96
C GLN A 122 -4.20 17.77 -10.41
N ASN A 123 -4.98 17.51 -11.46
CA ASN A 123 -5.14 16.16 -11.97
C ASN A 123 -3.95 15.65 -12.82
N THR A 124 -2.79 16.30 -12.69
CA THR A 124 -1.59 16.08 -13.50
C THR A 124 -0.37 16.27 -12.61
N ALA A 125 0.59 15.35 -12.71
CA ALA A 125 1.85 15.43 -11.97
C ALA A 125 2.62 16.72 -12.30
N TYR A 126 3.38 17.24 -11.33
CA TYR A 126 4.12 18.50 -11.48
C TYR A 126 5.03 18.53 -12.73
N PRO A 127 5.83 17.49 -13.04
CA PRO A 127 6.71 17.50 -14.22
C PRO A 127 5.97 17.66 -15.56
N ASN A 128 4.69 17.30 -15.61
CA ASN A 128 3.85 17.37 -16.81
C ASN A 128 2.95 18.61 -16.83
N SER A 129 2.98 19.43 -15.79
CA SER A 129 2.17 20.64 -15.68
C SER A 129 2.80 21.79 -16.46
N THR A 130 1.98 22.48 -17.27
CA THR A 130 2.38 23.66 -18.05
C THR A 130 1.78 24.96 -17.50
N LEU A 131 1.30 24.95 -16.25
CA LEU A 131 0.67 26.12 -15.63
C LEU A 131 1.70 27.13 -15.08
N GLY A 132 2.98 26.74 -15.01
CA GLY A 132 3.99 27.46 -14.26
C GLY A 132 3.66 27.59 -12.77
N SER A 133 4.49 28.28 -12.01
CA SER A 133 4.23 28.60 -10.59
C SER A 133 4.53 30.07 -10.32
N GLY A 134 3.93 30.61 -9.25
CA GLY A 134 4.29 31.96 -8.79
C GLY A 134 5.72 32.02 -8.25
N TRP A 135 6.31 33.21 -8.22
CA TRP A 135 7.65 33.43 -7.67
C TRP A 135 7.70 33.26 -6.14
N SER A 136 8.76 32.65 -5.62
CA SER A 136 9.12 32.67 -4.20
C SER A 136 10.60 32.34 -4.05
N ASP A 137 11.32 33.16 -3.29
CA ASP A 137 12.73 32.94 -2.95
C ASP A 137 12.92 31.97 -1.76
N ASP A 138 11.83 31.51 -1.15
CA ASP A 138 11.82 30.63 0.02
C ASP A 138 11.77 29.14 -0.34
N ARG A 139 11.56 28.80 -1.61
CA ARG A 139 11.63 27.43 -2.12
C ARG A 139 13.00 26.81 -1.87
N GLY A 140 13.01 25.53 -1.48
CA GLY A 140 14.23 24.80 -1.19
C GLY A 140 14.83 25.11 0.18
N LYS A 141 14.10 25.80 1.07
CA LYS A 141 14.59 26.27 2.36
C LYS A 141 13.63 25.92 3.50
N THR A 142 14.06 26.21 4.72
CA THR A 142 13.26 26.13 5.95
C THR A 142 13.25 27.47 6.67
N SER A 143 12.34 27.64 7.61
CA SER A 143 12.25 28.85 8.44
C SER A 143 13.50 29.11 9.29
N ASN A 144 14.38 28.12 9.47
CA ASN A 144 15.66 28.27 10.16
C ASN A 144 16.76 28.85 9.27
N GLN A 145 16.63 28.68 7.95
CA GLN A 145 17.62 29.13 6.95
C GLN A 145 17.27 30.51 6.40
N GLN A 146 15.98 30.85 6.35
CA GLN A 146 15.48 32.12 5.85
C GLN A 146 14.28 32.56 6.69
N ALA A 147 14.36 33.76 7.26
CA ALA A 147 13.16 34.42 7.76
C ALA A 147 12.31 34.82 6.55
N GLY A 148 10.99 34.65 6.65
CA GLY A 148 10.08 34.99 5.57
C GLY A 148 9.93 36.51 5.36
N CYS A 149 8.78 37.06 5.74
CA CYS A 149 8.47 38.47 5.41
C CYS A 149 8.77 39.46 6.54
N GLY A 150 9.91 40.14 6.47
CA GLY A 150 10.26 41.17 7.45
C GLY A 150 10.43 40.59 8.86
N ALA A 151 9.50 40.89 9.77
CA ALA A 151 9.50 40.35 11.14
C ALA A 151 8.73 39.03 11.30
N ALA A 152 8.05 38.56 10.24
CA ALA A 152 7.35 37.27 10.25
C ALA A 152 8.34 36.11 10.01
N LEU A 153 8.08 34.98 10.67
CA LEU A 153 8.82 33.75 10.38
C LEU A 153 8.34 33.13 9.07
N MET A 154 7.03 33.17 8.82
CA MET A 154 6.39 32.69 7.59
C MET A 154 6.72 33.58 6.37
N PRO A 155 6.84 33.01 5.14
CA PRO A 155 7.01 33.78 3.91
C PRO A 155 5.93 34.84 3.69
N CYS A 156 6.20 35.75 2.76
CA CYS A 156 5.29 36.85 2.50
C CYS A 156 3.91 36.35 2.07
N ASP A 157 2.86 37.00 2.59
CA ASP A 157 1.47 36.58 2.38
C ASP A 157 1.01 36.71 0.93
N TRP A 158 1.76 37.42 0.08
CA TRP A 158 1.55 37.46 -1.37
C TRP A 158 2.13 36.25 -2.11
N GLU A 159 2.96 35.43 -1.47
CA GLU A 159 3.58 34.26 -2.08
C GLU A 159 2.58 33.14 -2.37
N TRP A 160 2.98 32.27 -3.31
CA TRP A 160 2.08 31.30 -3.91
C TRP A 160 1.59 30.20 -2.94
N ALA A 161 2.41 29.78 -1.96
CA ALA A 161 2.00 28.79 -0.97
C ALA A 161 0.84 29.25 -0.08
N TYR A 162 0.62 30.57 0.02
CA TYR A 162 -0.37 31.18 0.91
C TYR A 162 -1.70 31.50 0.25
N GLN A 163 -1.92 31.16 -1.02
CA GLN A 163 -3.13 31.59 -1.73
C GLN A 163 -4.43 31.20 -1.01
N SER A 164 -4.44 30.06 -0.30
CA SER A 164 -5.59 29.57 0.46
C SER A 164 -5.80 30.24 1.83
N ILE A 165 -4.84 31.05 2.31
CA ILE A 165 -4.93 31.83 3.56
C ILE A 165 -4.56 33.32 3.35
N GLN A 166 -4.41 33.71 2.09
CA GLN A 166 -3.83 34.98 1.64
C GLN A 166 -4.49 36.19 2.29
N TYR A 167 -3.70 37.16 2.74
CA TYR A 167 -4.12 38.42 3.37
C TYR A 167 -4.97 38.26 4.66
N GLY A 168 -5.05 37.06 5.23
CA GLY A 168 -5.69 36.80 6.52
C GLY A 168 -4.75 36.17 7.55
N LEU A 169 -3.45 36.12 7.24
CA LEU A 169 -2.42 35.68 8.16
C LEU A 169 -1.83 36.89 8.88
N ASN A 170 -1.82 36.85 10.21
CA ASN A 170 -1.17 37.86 11.06
C ASN A 170 -0.64 37.17 12.33
N ALA A 171 -0.24 37.94 13.34
CA ALA A 171 0.26 37.39 14.60
C ALA A 171 -0.80 36.61 15.41
N ASN A 172 -2.09 36.80 15.11
CA ASN A 172 -3.19 36.07 15.74
C ASN A 172 -3.55 34.80 14.94
N LEU A 173 -4.24 33.88 15.62
CA LEU A 173 -4.77 32.66 15.02
C LEU A 173 -5.67 32.97 13.82
N SER A 174 -5.36 32.34 12.67
CA SER A 174 -6.15 32.55 11.46
C SER A 174 -7.35 31.61 11.39
N ASN A 175 -8.51 32.16 11.05
CA ASN A 175 -9.70 31.43 10.63
C ASN A 175 -10.01 31.65 9.14
N ASN A 176 -9.09 32.30 8.42
CA ASN A 176 -9.26 32.60 7.01
C ASN A 176 -9.04 31.33 6.19
N LYS A 177 -10.06 30.97 5.40
CA LYS A 177 -10.11 29.71 4.64
C LYS A 177 -10.56 30.04 3.24
N LYS A 178 -9.67 29.89 2.28
CA LYS A 178 -9.94 30.12 0.87
C LYS A 178 -9.64 28.85 0.09
N LEU A 179 -10.53 28.53 -0.82
CA LEU A 179 -10.17 27.71 -1.96
C LEU A 179 -9.41 28.63 -2.91
N ALA A 180 -8.19 28.24 -3.31
CA ALA A 180 -7.41 29.05 -4.23
C ALA A 180 -6.48 28.18 -5.08
N TRP A 181 -6.60 28.32 -6.39
CA TRP A 181 -5.76 27.65 -7.37
C TRP A 181 -5.54 28.53 -8.59
N GLY A 182 -4.44 28.33 -9.31
CA GLY A 182 -4.19 29.08 -10.53
C GLY A 182 -2.83 28.82 -11.18
N SER A 183 -2.46 29.72 -12.07
CA SER A 183 -1.22 29.69 -12.86
C SER A 183 -0.28 30.85 -12.59
N ALA A 184 0.91 30.81 -13.17
CA ALA A 184 1.78 31.98 -13.26
C ALA A 184 1.08 33.18 -13.95
N PRO A 185 1.50 34.43 -13.65
CA PRO A 185 0.82 35.66 -14.09
C PRO A 185 1.10 36.07 -15.54
N PHE A 186 1.26 35.10 -16.43
CA PHE A 186 1.68 35.33 -17.81
C PHE A 186 0.76 34.66 -18.84
N VAL A 187 -0.48 34.33 -18.47
CA VAL A 187 -1.46 33.74 -19.41
C VAL A 187 -1.80 34.77 -20.48
N GLY A 188 -1.83 34.35 -21.75
CA GLY A 188 -1.89 35.24 -22.91
C GLY A 188 -0.53 35.63 -23.52
N SER A 189 0.58 35.18 -22.90
CA SER A 189 1.94 35.31 -23.46
C SER A 189 2.37 34.10 -24.30
N ASP A 190 3.38 34.31 -25.14
CA ASP A 190 4.11 33.25 -25.86
C ASP A 190 5.26 32.62 -25.06
N LEU A 191 5.34 32.89 -23.75
CA LEU A 191 6.36 32.29 -22.89
C LEU A 191 6.19 30.76 -22.81
N THR A 192 7.31 30.05 -22.87
CA THR A 192 7.36 28.59 -22.70
C THR A 192 7.83 28.17 -21.30
N GLN A 193 8.33 29.12 -20.52
CA GLN A 193 8.77 28.92 -19.14
C GLN A 193 8.67 30.22 -18.34
N VAL A 194 8.53 30.08 -17.03
CA VAL A 194 8.47 31.19 -16.08
C VAL A 194 9.45 30.95 -14.94
N TYR A 195 10.09 32.00 -14.44
CA TYR A 195 10.93 31.87 -13.26
C TYR A 195 10.09 31.63 -12.01
N ILE A 196 10.49 30.64 -11.22
CA ILE A 196 9.87 30.33 -9.93
C ILE A 196 10.71 30.87 -8.76
N ASN A 197 12.00 31.11 -9.00
CA ASN A 197 12.93 31.83 -8.13
C ASN A 197 14.11 32.36 -8.97
N ASN A 198 15.13 32.88 -8.31
CA ASN A 198 16.32 33.43 -8.95
C ASN A 198 17.12 32.45 -9.83
N THR A 199 16.98 31.14 -9.61
CA THR A 199 17.83 30.12 -10.25
C THR A 199 17.04 29.10 -11.08
N GLU A 200 15.73 29.05 -10.94
CA GLU A 200 14.91 27.97 -11.46
C GLU A 200 13.70 28.47 -12.25
N THR A 201 13.33 27.69 -13.26
CA THR A 201 12.13 27.91 -14.08
C THR A 201 11.17 26.73 -13.98
N ALA A 202 9.92 26.98 -14.35
CA ALA A 202 8.89 25.98 -14.56
C ALA A 202 8.33 26.09 -15.97
N ALA A 203 7.95 24.95 -16.56
CA ALA A 203 7.30 24.90 -17.86
C ALA A 203 5.98 25.70 -17.82
N PHE A 204 5.73 26.46 -18.89
CA PHE A 204 4.57 27.33 -19.00
C PHE A 204 4.00 27.29 -20.42
N SER A 205 2.68 27.26 -20.53
CA SER A 205 1.96 27.42 -21.80
C SER A 205 0.65 28.15 -21.55
N GLY A 206 0.61 29.42 -21.92
CA GLY A 206 -0.51 30.33 -21.65
C GLY A 206 -1.28 30.79 -22.89
N TYR A 207 -0.86 30.39 -24.09
CA TYR A 207 -1.42 30.84 -25.38
C TYR A 207 -1.31 29.72 -26.44
N PRO A 208 -2.26 29.58 -27.37
CA PRO A 208 -3.50 30.35 -27.53
C PRO A 208 -4.62 29.88 -26.60
N LYS A 209 -4.46 28.74 -25.93
CA LYS A 209 -5.42 28.22 -24.97
C LYS A 209 -4.68 27.77 -23.73
N MET A 210 -5.34 27.91 -22.59
CA MET A 210 -4.85 27.42 -21.32
C MET A 210 -5.95 26.62 -20.66
N ALA A 211 -5.63 25.40 -20.25
CA ALA A 211 -6.58 24.54 -19.55
C ALA A 211 -5.91 23.83 -18.38
N TYR A 212 -6.69 23.55 -17.35
CA TYR A 212 -6.30 22.67 -16.26
C TYR A 212 -7.51 22.06 -15.58
N SER A 213 -7.25 20.98 -14.86
CA SER A 213 -8.25 20.37 -13.98
C SER A 213 -7.68 20.09 -12.60
N VAL A 214 -8.55 20.16 -11.61
CA VAL A 214 -8.22 19.97 -10.19
C VAL A 214 -9.31 19.18 -9.49
N TRP A 215 -8.91 18.28 -8.60
CA TRP A 215 -9.80 17.62 -7.67
C TRP A 215 -10.08 18.50 -6.47
N LEU A 216 -11.33 18.55 -6.02
CA LEU A 216 -11.73 19.27 -4.81
C LEU A 216 -12.01 18.28 -3.68
N THR A 217 -11.13 18.23 -2.69
CA THR A 217 -11.21 17.29 -1.59
C THR A 217 -11.82 17.95 -0.35
N PHE A 218 -12.80 17.27 0.24
CA PHE A 218 -13.38 17.61 1.55
C PHE A 218 -13.48 16.33 2.37
N ASP A 219 -12.89 16.30 3.55
CA ASP A 219 -12.97 15.11 4.41
C ASP A 219 -12.84 15.45 5.90
N LYS A 220 -13.16 14.47 6.75
CA LYS A 220 -12.86 14.49 8.18
C LYS A 220 -11.36 14.20 8.38
N SER A 221 -10.71 14.99 9.24
CA SER A 221 -9.28 15.33 9.23
C SER A 221 -8.30 14.16 9.26
N GLY A 222 -7.20 14.39 8.53
CA GLY A 222 -5.88 13.74 8.63
C GLY A 222 -4.84 14.30 7.63
N GLY A 223 -5.22 15.16 6.68
CA GLY A 223 -4.38 15.61 5.56
C GLY A 223 -4.15 14.52 4.51
N VAL A 224 -4.72 13.34 4.71
CA VAL A 224 -4.35 12.11 4.00
C VAL A 224 -4.93 12.11 2.59
N LYS A 225 -6.18 12.53 2.39
CA LYS A 225 -6.84 12.38 1.08
C LYS A 225 -6.19 13.29 0.04
N THR A 226 -6.02 14.57 0.39
CA THR A 226 -5.40 15.56 -0.50
C THR A 226 -3.96 15.20 -0.83
N ARG A 227 -3.16 14.85 0.18
CA ARG A 227 -1.74 14.49 0.00
C ARG A 227 -1.59 13.17 -0.77
N ASN A 228 -2.40 12.15 -0.49
CA ASN A 228 -2.34 10.88 -1.22
C ASN A 228 -2.69 11.06 -2.70
N LEU A 229 -3.71 11.87 -3.00
CA LEU A 229 -4.09 12.16 -4.38
C LEU A 229 -2.98 12.93 -5.11
N ALA A 230 -2.28 13.82 -4.40
CA ALA A 230 -1.11 14.50 -4.95
C ALA A 230 0.05 13.54 -5.21
N ILE A 231 0.37 12.66 -4.26
CA ILE A 231 1.42 11.63 -4.43
C ILE A 231 1.11 10.73 -5.64
N ALA A 232 -0.16 10.37 -5.86
CA ALA A 232 -0.63 9.62 -7.03
C ALA A 232 -0.62 10.44 -8.35
N GLY A 233 0.08 11.58 -8.41
CA GLY A 233 0.18 12.41 -9.61
C GLY A 233 -1.14 13.08 -10.02
N GLY A 234 -2.11 13.18 -9.11
CA GLY A 234 -3.41 13.78 -9.40
C GLY A 234 -4.29 12.92 -10.29
N GLN A 235 -3.87 11.72 -10.64
CA GLN A 235 -4.78 10.78 -11.26
C GLN A 235 -5.84 10.41 -10.23
N ILE A 236 -7.08 10.19 -10.66
CA ILE A 236 -8.00 9.46 -9.79
C ILE A 236 -7.22 8.19 -9.48
N ILE A 237 -6.94 7.96 -8.21
CA ILE A 237 -6.99 6.60 -7.72
C ILE A 237 -8.47 6.26 -7.90
N THR A 238 -8.91 5.96 -9.14
CA THR A 238 -10.06 5.07 -9.30
C THR A 238 -9.64 3.98 -8.37
N GLN A 239 -10.35 3.81 -7.23
CA GLN A 239 -10.07 2.72 -6.30
C GLN A 239 -9.65 1.60 -7.22
N PRO A 240 -8.37 1.16 -7.21
CA PRO A 240 -8.02 0.04 -8.03
C PRO A 240 -8.98 -0.98 -7.50
N GLN A 241 -10.03 -1.26 -8.29
CA GLN A 241 -10.91 -2.33 -7.97
C GLN A 241 -9.93 -3.47 -7.89
N ALA A 242 -9.82 -4.08 -6.69
CA ALA A 242 -9.04 -5.27 -6.50
C ALA A 242 -9.21 -6.10 -7.79
N PRO A 243 -8.14 -6.24 -8.60
CA PRO A 243 -8.27 -6.50 -10.03
C PRO A 243 -9.24 -7.65 -10.26
N SER A 244 -10.30 -7.40 -11.02
CA SER A 244 -11.31 -8.37 -11.48
C SER A 244 -11.31 -9.72 -10.73
N GLY A 245 -11.59 -9.71 -9.42
CA GLY A 245 -11.80 -10.92 -8.63
C GLY A 245 -10.58 -11.78 -8.26
N THR A 246 -9.34 -11.47 -8.65
CA THR A 246 -8.16 -12.32 -8.35
C THR A 246 -7.25 -11.65 -7.31
N PRO A 247 -7.01 -12.26 -6.14
CA PRO A 247 -6.28 -11.63 -5.05
C PRO A 247 -4.77 -11.63 -5.28
N PHE A 248 -4.13 -10.49 -5.00
CA PHE A 248 -2.73 -10.44 -4.61
C PHE A 248 -2.68 -10.11 -3.13
N VAL A 249 -1.99 -10.92 -2.32
CA VAL A 249 -1.87 -10.70 -0.89
C VAL A 249 -0.42 -10.50 -0.50
N GLY A 250 -0.17 -9.64 0.49
CA GLY A 250 1.18 -9.42 1.01
C GLY A 250 1.22 -9.49 2.53
N TYR A 251 2.23 -10.14 3.08
CA TYR A 251 2.48 -10.14 4.53
C TYR A 251 3.36 -8.95 4.92
N TYR A 252 2.85 -8.19 5.88
CA TYR A 252 3.48 -7.00 6.46
C TYR A 252 4.17 -7.38 7.77
N PRO A 253 5.49 -7.61 7.79
CA PRO A 253 6.23 -7.87 9.02
C PRO A 253 6.32 -6.60 9.87
N SER A 254 5.46 -6.49 10.88
CA SER A 254 5.32 -5.29 11.71
C SER A 254 6.57 -4.92 12.51
N TRP A 255 7.56 -5.82 12.60
CA TRP A 255 8.86 -5.57 13.24
C TRP A 255 9.91 -4.99 12.30
N LEU A 256 9.77 -5.15 10.97
CA LEU A 256 10.73 -4.61 9.98
C LEU A 256 10.38 -3.18 9.61
N ASN A 257 9.12 -2.95 9.23
CA ASN A 257 8.65 -1.61 8.86
C ASN A 257 7.57 -1.17 9.85
N ASN A 258 8.01 -0.79 11.05
CA ASN A 258 7.13 -0.54 12.19
C ASN A 258 6.41 0.83 12.26
N PRO A 259 6.68 1.85 11.43
CA PRO A 259 5.92 3.10 11.44
C PRO A 259 4.53 3.03 10.78
N ALA A 260 3.54 3.71 11.35
CA ALA A 260 2.19 3.86 10.77
C ALA A 260 2.19 4.47 9.36
N LYS A 261 3.12 5.38 9.06
CA LYS A 261 3.27 6.00 7.74
C LYS A 261 3.56 4.97 6.64
N SER A 262 4.32 3.93 6.97
CA SER A 262 4.75 2.90 6.02
C SER A 262 3.61 1.99 5.59
N LEU A 263 2.66 1.71 6.51
CA LEU A 263 1.41 1.04 6.16
C LEU A 263 0.64 1.81 5.06
N ASN A 264 0.62 3.14 5.11
CA ASN A 264 -0.08 3.95 4.09
C ASN A 264 0.61 3.94 2.72
N GLN A 265 1.86 3.48 2.64
CA GLN A 265 2.64 3.41 1.41
C GLN A 265 2.49 2.07 0.68
N VAL A 266 1.86 1.08 1.29
CA VAL A 266 1.64 -0.23 0.66
C VAL A 266 0.90 -0.08 -0.68
N SER A 267 1.46 -0.61 -1.76
CA SER A 267 0.86 -0.55 -3.09
C SER A 267 -0.55 -1.13 -3.12
N ARG A 268 -1.42 -0.49 -3.88
CA ARG A 268 -2.82 -0.86 -4.07
C ARG A 268 -3.01 -1.94 -5.13
N THR A 269 -1.92 -2.45 -5.70
CA THR A 269 -1.93 -3.75 -6.39
C THR A 269 -2.31 -4.88 -5.42
N PHE A 270 -2.00 -4.75 -4.12
CA PHE A 270 -2.42 -5.73 -3.13
C PHE A 270 -3.91 -5.58 -2.80
N SER A 271 -4.63 -6.69 -2.93
CA SER A 271 -6.03 -6.82 -2.49
C SER A 271 -6.14 -7.01 -0.98
N HIS A 272 -5.13 -7.63 -0.36
CA HIS A 272 -5.10 -7.91 1.07
C HIS A 272 -3.71 -7.70 1.66
N VAL A 273 -3.66 -7.16 2.87
CA VAL A 273 -2.43 -6.98 3.66
C VAL A 273 -2.57 -7.75 4.97
N PHE A 274 -1.62 -8.63 5.26
CA PHE A 274 -1.62 -9.51 6.43
C PHE A 274 -0.63 -8.98 7.46
N LEU A 275 -1.11 -8.46 8.58
CA LEU A 275 -0.24 -7.92 9.63
C LEU A 275 0.41 -9.06 10.41
N ALA A 276 1.70 -9.27 10.18
CA ALA A 276 2.52 -10.32 10.78
C ALA A 276 3.31 -9.79 12.00
N PHE A 277 3.35 -10.48 13.14
CA PHE A 277 2.44 -11.53 13.58
C PHE A 277 1.95 -11.20 14.99
N ALA A 278 0.68 -11.46 15.26
CA ALA A 278 0.21 -11.54 16.63
C ALA A 278 0.53 -12.90 17.23
N PHE A 279 0.99 -12.93 18.48
CA PHE A 279 1.16 -14.18 19.21
C PHE A 279 -0.20 -14.84 19.49
N PRO A 280 -0.31 -16.17 19.42
CA PRO A 280 -1.58 -16.86 19.72
C PRO A 280 -2.09 -16.60 21.15
N ASP A 281 -1.20 -16.43 22.11
CA ASP A 281 -1.51 -16.11 23.50
C ASP A 281 -1.23 -14.64 23.84
N VAL A 282 -1.63 -13.74 22.93
CA VAL A 282 -1.65 -12.27 23.06
C VAL A 282 -1.56 -11.83 24.52
N GLY A 283 -0.39 -11.27 24.88
CA GLY A 283 0.09 -11.06 26.24
C GLY A 283 -0.83 -10.22 27.13
N THR A 284 -0.46 -8.97 27.42
CA THR A 284 -1.20 -8.14 28.40
C THR A 284 -2.20 -7.15 27.77
N PHE A 285 -2.53 -7.34 26.48
CA PHE A 285 -3.42 -6.45 25.75
C PHE A 285 -4.76 -6.25 26.47
N ASN A 286 -5.14 -4.99 26.68
CA ASN A 286 -6.37 -4.63 27.36
C ASN A 286 -6.92 -3.29 26.85
N ALA A 287 -8.19 -3.03 27.15
CA ALA A 287 -8.92 -1.88 26.62
C ALA A 287 -8.43 -0.54 27.17
N LYS A 288 -7.74 -0.53 28.32
CA LYS A 288 -7.26 0.68 29.00
C LYS A 288 -5.95 1.17 28.40
N THR A 289 -4.97 0.27 28.23
CA THR A 289 -3.64 0.66 27.76
C THR A 289 -3.49 0.58 26.25
N ARG A 290 -4.20 -0.33 25.56
CA ARG A 290 -4.12 -0.56 24.11
C ARG A 290 -2.68 -0.51 23.58
N SER A 291 -1.80 -1.26 24.24
CA SER A 291 -0.37 -1.30 23.95
C SER A 291 -0.02 -2.56 23.17
N PHE A 292 0.86 -2.44 22.16
CA PHE A 292 1.38 -3.59 21.40
C PHE A 292 2.32 -4.50 22.21
N ASN A 293 2.78 -4.07 23.39
CA ASN A 293 3.62 -4.90 24.26
C ASN A 293 3.02 -6.30 24.53
N GLY A 294 3.81 -7.34 24.24
CA GLY A 294 3.42 -8.74 24.38
C GLY A 294 2.37 -9.23 23.39
N THR A 295 2.01 -8.43 22.37
CA THR A 295 1.06 -8.86 21.33
C THR A 295 1.73 -9.63 20.20
N GLY A 296 3.05 -9.51 20.02
CA GLY A 296 3.80 -10.00 18.86
C GLY A 296 3.97 -8.96 17.74
N LEU A 297 3.09 -7.95 17.70
CA LEU A 297 3.19 -6.88 16.71
C LEU A 297 4.24 -5.84 17.13
N GLY A 298 5.11 -5.47 16.18
CA GLY A 298 6.28 -4.61 16.39
C GLY A 298 6.07 -3.11 16.18
N PHE A 299 4.83 -2.64 16.01
CA PHE A 299 4.54 -1.22 15.70
C PHE A 299 5.02 -0.25 16.80
N THR A 300 5.56 0.89 16.37
CA THR A 300 6.12 1.91 17.28
C THR A 300 5.10 2.95 17.72
N GLN A 301 4.03 3.16 16.97
CA GLN A 301 2.97 4.13 17.27
C GLN A 301 1.85 3.50 18.13
N PRO A 302 1.04 4.33 18.81
CA PRO A 302 -0.17 3.87 19.48
C PRO A 302 -1.14 3.14 18.54
N VAL A 303 -1.90 2.18 19.08
CA VAL A 303 -2.91 1.40 18.33
C VAL A 303 -3.90 2.28 17.54
N ALA A 304 -4.22 3.48 18.04
CA ALA A 304 -5.13 4.40 17.34
C ALA A 304 -4.54 4.92 16.01
N GLU A 305 -3.24 5.19 15.96
CA GLU A 305 -2.57 5.64 14.73
C GLU A 305 -2.46 4.51 13.72
N ILE A 306 -2.14 3.29 14.18
CA ILE A 306 -2.15 2.10 13.31
C ILE A 306 -3.56 1.82 12.78
N ARG A 307 -4.60 1.95 13.62
CA ARG A 307 -5.99 1.86 13.17
C ARG A 307 -6.30 2.88 12.07
N ASN A 308 -5.81 4.12 12.17
CA ASN A 308 -6.03 5.13 11.14
C ASN A 308 -5.33 4.76 9.82
N ALA A 309 -4.11 4.22 9.88
CA ALA A 309 -3.42 3.72 8.69
C ALA A 309 -4.17 2.54 8.04
N ILE A 310 -4.66 1.60 8.85
CA ILE A 310 -5.54 0.51 8.39
C ILE A 310 -6.81 1.07 7.73
N ALA A 311 -7.42 2.10 8.31
CA ALA A 311 -8.60 2.72 7.74
C ALA A 311 -8.33 3.34 6.37
N ASN A 312 -7.14 3.89 6.13
CA ASN A 312 -6.76 4.42 4.81
C ASN A 312 -6.68 3.31 3.77
N LEU A 313 -5.98 2.21 4.08
CA LEU A 313 -5.92 1.04 3.19
C LEU A 313 -7.32 0.49 2.89
N GLN A 314 -8.18 0.44 3.90
CA GLN A 314 -9.57 -0.03 3.73
C GLN A 314 -10.43 0.91 2.89
N ARG A 315 -10.20 2.23 2.95
CA ARG A 315 -10.85 3.19 2.04
C ARG A 315 -10.34 3.07 0.60
N ASP A 316 -9.12 2.59 0.42
CA ASP A 316 -8.54 2.28 -0.89
C ASP A 316 -8.97 0.90 -1.43
N GLY A 317 -9.85 0.18 -0.71
CA GLY A 317 -10.38 -1.12 -1.12
C GLY A 317 -9.55 -2.32 -0.67
N ILE A 318 -8.45 -2.10 0.04
CA ILE A 318 -7.56 -3.16 0.55
C ILE A 318 -8.11 -3.74 1.85
N LYS A 319 -8.17 -5.07 1.93
CA LYS A 319 -8.54 -5.75 3.19
C LYS A 319 -7.32 -5.96 4.06
N VAL A 320 -7.41 -5.57 5.33
CA VAL A 320 -6.32 -5.79 6.29
C VAL A 320 -6.68 -6.93 7.22
N VAL A 321 -5.83 -7.96 7.31
CA VAL A 321 -6.07 -9.18 8.08
C VAL A 321 -5.00 -9.29 9.17
N LEU A 322 -5.40 -9.63 10.40
CA LEU A 322 -4.43 -9.89 11.48
C LEU A 322 -3.94 -11.33 11.38
N SER A 323 -2.66 -11.55 11.08
CA SER A 323 -2.07 -12.89 11.07
C SER A 323 -1.56 -13.29 12.44
N VAL A 324 -1.96 -14.49 12.88
CA VAL A 324 -1.69 -15.02 14.20
C VAL A 324 -0.79 -16.24 14.06
N GLY A 325 0.38 -16.21 14.71
CA GLY A 325 1.33 -17.31 14.68
C GLY A 325 2.69 -16.94 14.13
N GLY A 326 3.07 -17.60 13.03
CA GLY A 326 4.42 -17.62 12.46
C GLY A 326 5.25 -18.80 12.97
N ALA A 327 6.52 -18.84 12.54
CA ALA A 327 7.45 -19.93 12.81
C ALA A 327 7.47 -20.34 14.30
N GLN A 328 7.21 -21.63 14.57
CA GLN A 328 7.15 -22.13 15.95
C GLN A 328 8.44 -21.89 16.73
N ALA A 329 9.60 -22.00 16.08
CA ALA A 329 10.89 -21.70 16.70
C ALA A 329 10.99 -20.24 17.18
N ALA A 330 10.39 -19.30 16.43
CA ALA A 330 10.35 -17.88 16.83
C ALA A 330 9.38 -17.65 18.00
N LEU A 331 8.26 -18.38 18.06
CA LEU A 331 7.37 -18.35 19.23
C LEU A 331 8.07 -18.92 20.46
N ASP A 332 8.76 -20.06 20.33
CA ASP A 332 9.51 -20.69 21.42
C ASP A 332 10.60 -19.75 21.97
N ALA A 333 11.39 -19.14 21.08
CA ALA A 333 12.45 -18.20 21.45
C ALA A 333 11.93 -16.96 22.19
N GLN A 334 10.69 -16.56 21.92
CA GLN A 334 10.04 -15.42 22.56
C GLN A 334 9.21 -15.81 23.80
N GLY A 335 9.26 -17.08 24.23
CA GLY A 335 8.54 -17.57 25.41
C GLY A 335 7.05 -17.85 25.17
N HIS A 336 6.63 -17.91 23.91
CA HIS A 336 5.25 -18.11 23.46
C HIS A 336 5.01 -19.51 22.87
N GLY A 337 5.90 -20.48 23.14
CA GLY A 337 5.82 -21.83 22.58
C GLY A 337 4.53 -22.59 22.89
N ASN A 338 3.95 -22.35 24.08
CA ASN A 338 2.65 -22.91 24.47
C ASN A 338 1.45 -22.08 24.00
N GLY A 339 1.68 -21.04 23.18
CA GLY A 339 0.67 -20.03 22.86
C GLY A 339 -0.57 -20.61 22.20
N TRP A 340 -0.42 -21.59 21.31
CA TRP A 340 -1.54 -22.28 20.67
C TRP A 340 -2.41 -23.05 21.65
N GLN A 341 -1.78 -23.77 22.58
CA GLN A 341 -2.50 -24.51 23.63
C GLN A 341 -3.20 -23.54 24.59
N ASN A 342 -2.56 -22.42 24.92
CA ASN A 342 -3.15 -21.34 25.69
C ASN A 342 -4.39 -20.76 24.97
N LEU A 343 -4.31 -20.45 23.68
CA LEU A 343 -5.43 -19.95 22.89
C LEU A 343 -6.63 -20.91 22.89
N ILE A 344 -6.39 -22.22 22.74
CA ILE A 344 -7.43 -23.26 22.76
C ILE A 344 -8.04 -23.44 24.16
N SER A 345 -7.21 -23.56 25.19
CA SER A 345 -7.67 -23.97 26.52
C SER A 345 -8.18 -22.83 27.39
N GLN A 346 -7.72 -21.60 27.16
CA GLN A 346 -7.89 -20.50 28.10
C GLN A 346 -8.65 -19.32 27.46
N ALA A 347 -9.84 -19.03 28.00
CA ALA A 347 -10.77 -18.05 27.43
C ALA A 347 -10.23 -16.61 27.42
N GLN A 348 -9.33 -16.27 28.33
CA GLN A 348 -8.75 -14.94 28.40
C GLN A 348 -7.91 -14.59 27.18
N TYR A 349 -7.17 -15.55 26.60
CA TYR A 349 -6.35 -15.27 25.40
C TYR A 349 -7.24 -15.05 24.17
N ARG A 350 -8.32 -15.82 24.03
CA ARG A 350 -9.34 -15.58 22.98
C ARG A 350 -9.95 -14.19 23.10
N LYS A 351 -10.28 -13.76 24.32
CA LYS A 351 -10.81 -12.40 24.57
C LYS A 351 -9.79 -11.31 24.24
N ARG A 352 -8.50 -11.50 24.57
CA ARG A 352 -7.44 -10.54 24.28
C ARG A 352 -7.16 -10.41 22.78
N LEU A 353 -7.11 -11.54 22.07
CA LEU A 353 -6.96 -11.54 20.62
C LEU A 353 -8.15 -10.88 19.92
N LEU A 354 -9.38 -11.19 20.35
CA LEU A 354 -10.58 -10.50 19.87
C LEU A 354 -10.51 -8.99 20.12
N LEU A 355 -10.09 -8.59 21.32
CA LEU A 355 -9.98 -7.19 21.69
C LEU A 355 -8.91 -6.47 20.86
N LEU A 356 -7.77 -7.11 20.58
CA LEU A 356 -6.72 -6.59 19.71
C LEU A 356 -7.23 -6.39 18.28
N ALA A 357 -7.83 -7.43 17.69
CA ALA A 357 -8.40 -7.37 16.35
C ALA A 357 -9.45 -6.24 16.22
N ASN A 358 -10.35 -6.11 17.21
CA ASN A 358 -11.35 -5.05 17.24
C ASN A 358 -10.74 -3.66 17.44
N ALA A 359 -9.69 -3.53 18.25
CA ALA A 359 -9.01 -2.26 18.49
C ALA A 359 -8.30 -1.76 17.22
N LEU A 360 -7.69 -2.68 16.45
CA LEU A 360 -7.09 -2.38 15.15
C LEU A 360 -8.14 -2.12 14.05
N GLY A 361 -9.33 -2.71 14.16
CA GLY A 361 -10.38 -2.57 13.14
C GLY A 361 -10.09 -3.36 11.85
N VAL A 362 -9.37 -4.47 11.96
CA VAL A 362 -9.04 -5.34 10.83
C VAL A 362 -10.29 -6.03 10.24
N ASP A 363 -10.16 -6.46 8.99
CA ASP A 363 -11.20 -7.12 8.20
C ASP A 363 -11.28 -8.64 8.44
N GLY A 364 -10.27 -9.22 9.09
CA GLY A 364 -10.27 -10.65 9.40
C GLY A 364 -9.12 -11.10 10.29
N ILE A 365 -9.08 -12.42 10.49
CA ILE A 365 -8.00 -13.13 11.18
C ILE A 365 -7.44 -14.20 10.25
N ASP A 366 -6.13 -14.28 10.22
CA ASP A 366 -5.37 -15.30 9.52
C ASP A 366 -4.73 -16.27 10.50
N MET A 367 -4.72 -17.56 10.14
CA MET A 367 -4.09 -18.63 10.89
C MET A 367 -2.76 -19.01 10.24
N ASP A 368 -1.65 -18.72 10.92
CA ASP A 368 -0.33 -19.17 10.52
C ASP A 368 0.25 -20.17 11.53
N TYR A 369 -0.27 -21.41 11.47
CA TYR A 369 0.02 -22.46 12.44
C TYR A 369 1.13 -23.39 11.92
N GLU A 370 2.34 -23.18 12.41
CA GLU A 370 3.55 -23.92 12.00
C GLU A 370 4.06 -24.92 13.05
N ALA A 371 3.29 -25.23 14.09
CA ALA A 371 3.75 -26.09 15.18
C ALA A 371 3.89 -27.55 14.72
N GLY A 372 5.12 -27.99 14.44
CA GLY A 372 5.53 -29.39 14.36
C GLY A 372 4.61 -30.27 13.52
N VAL A 373 4.43 -29.92 12.24
CA VAL A 373 3.57 -30.63 11.27
C VAL A 373 4.03 -32.07 11.04
N VAL A 374 3.67 -32.97 11.96
CA VAL A 374 3.68 -34.42 11.75
C VAL A 374 2.25 -34.85 11.42
N ASN A 375 2.07 -35.64 10.36
CA ASN A 375 0.75 -36.10 9.92
C ASN A 375 0.18 -37.23 10.81
N ASP A 376 -0.03 -36.94 12.10
CA ASP A 376 -0.62 -37.83 13.09
C ASP A 376 -1.98 -37.33 13.62
N ALA A 377 -2.71 -38.21 14.32
CA ALA A 377 -4.06 -37.91 14.79
C ALA A 377 -4.12 -36.81 15.86
N ALA A 378 -3.11 -36.70 16.73
CA ALA A 378 -3.07 -35.69 17.79
C ALA A 378 -2.83 -34.30 17.21
N THR A 379 -1.86 -34.19 16.29
CA THR A 379 -1.53 -32.95 15.58
C THR A 379 -2.72 -32.46 14.76
N ILE A 380 -3.40 -33.33 14.01
CA ILE A 380 -4.62 -32.96 13.27
C ILE A 380 -5.75 -32.49 14.20
N ALA A 381 -5.92 -33.14 15.35
CA ALA A 381 -6.94 -32.75 16.32
C ALA A 381 -6.64 -31.37 16.93
N GLN A 382 -5.37 -31.07 17.20
CA GLN A 382 -4.95 -29.74 17.65
C GLN A 382 -5.15 -28.69 16.54
N TYR A 383 -4.71 -28.98 15.31
CA TYR A 383 -4.86 -28.09 14.16
C TYR A 383 -6.34 -27.74 13.90
N SER A 384 -7.23 -28.74 13.98
CA SER A 384 -8.69 -28.55 13.92
C SER A 384 -9.23 -27.63 15.02
N LYS A 385 -8.73 -27.76 16.26
CA LYS A 385 -9.10 -26.88 17.37
C LYS A 385 -8.59 -25.46 17.17
N VAL A 386 -7.37 -25.27 16.66
CA VAL A 386 -6.84 -23.93 16.33
C VAL A 386 -7.73 -23.27 15.27
N LEU A 387 -7.97 -23.95 14.15
CA LEU A 387 -8.77 -23.46 13.03
C LEU A 387 -10.16 -23.04 13.49
N THR A 388 -10.86 -23.93 14.20
CA THR A 388 -12.22 -23.64 14.70
C THR A 388 -12.24 -22.53 15.74
N THR A 389 -11.19 -22.42 16.57
CA THR A 389 -11.06 -21.34 17.57
C THR A 389 -10.88 -19.98 16.88
N LEU A 390 -9.96 -19.86 15.93
CA LEU A 390 -9.72 -18.61 15.22
C LEU A 390 -10.92 -18.22 14.34
N ARG A 391 -11.56 -19.18 13.65
CA ARG A 391 -12.82 -18.92 12.94
C ARG A 391 -13.91 -18.39 13.87
N SER A 392 -14.00 -18.92 15.10
CA SER A 392 -14.93 -18.41 16.09
C SER A 392 -14.58 -16.97 16.50
N ILE A 393 -13.31 -16.63 16.67
CA ILE A 393 -12.90 -15.25 16.99
C ILE A 393 -13.26 -14.31 15.85
N ALA A 394 -12.96 -14.67 14.59
CA ALA A 394 -13.31 -13.88 13.41
C ALA A 394 -14.82 -13.55 13.35
N LYS A 395 -15.68 -14.52 13.68
CA LYS A 395 -17.15 -14.31 13.73
C LYS A 395 -17.62 -13.35 14.82
N HIS A 396 -16.84 -13.17 15.89
CA HIS A 396 -17.21 -12.30 17.03
C HIS A 396 -16.56 -10.92 16.95
N MET A 397 -15.73 -10.65 15.93
CA MET A 397 -15.22 -9.31 15.67
C MET A 397 -16.36 -8.34 15.36
N ASN A 398 -16.13 -7.06 15.60
CA ASN A 398 -17.11 -6.00 15.33
C ASN A 398 -17.54 -5.99 13.87
N ASN A 399 -18.82 -5.72 13.58
CA ASN A 399 -19.34 -5.74 12.21
C ASN A 399 -18.79 -4.61 11.31
N GLU A 400 -18.12 -3.62 11.89
CA GLU A 400 -17.46 -2.52 11.17
C GLU A 400 -15.95 -2.71 11.15
N ASN A 401 -15.29 -2.27 10.08
CA ASN A 401 -13.84 -2.17 10.00
C ASN A 401 -13.33 -0.80 10.47
N ALA A 402 -12.03 -0.53 10.38
CA ALA A 402 -11.42 0.71 10.84
C ALA A 402 -11.94 1.94 10.06
N ALA A 403 -12.29 1.78 8.79
CA ALA A 403 -12.92 2.80 7.97
C ALA A 403 -14.41 3.07 8.29
N GLY A 404 -15.02 2.28 9.20
CA GLY A 404 -16.45 2.39 9.55
C GLY A 404 -17.38 1.67 8.58
N ASN A 405 -16.85 0.86 7.66
CA ASN A 405 -17.65 0.12 6.70
C ASN A 405 -18.14 -1.19 7.30
N ALA A 406 -19.42 -1.52 7.09
CA ALA A 406 -19.95 -2.84 7.40
C ALA A 406 -19.17 -3.89 6.57
N ASN A 407 -18.59 -4.89 7.23
CA ASN A 407 -17.76 -5.88 6.54
C ASN A 407 -17.95 -7.30 7.13
N PRO A 408 -18.32 -8.31 6.33
CA PRO A 408 -18.18 -9.70 6.75
C PRO A 408 -16.72 -10.01 7.06
N LYS A 409 -16.48 -10.68 8.19
CA LYS A 409 -15.12 -10.92 8.69
C LYS A 409 -14.50 -12.16 8.07
N LEU A 410 -13.32 -11.95 7.48
CA LEU A 410 -12.55 -12.99 6.83
C LEU A 410 -11.90 -13.90 7.88
N PHE A 411 -11.90 -15.20 7.60
CA PHE A 411 -11.01 -16.15 8.22
C PHE A 411 -10.16 -16.81 7.14
N THR A 412 -8.85 -16.57 7.20
CA THR A 412 -7.89 -17.06 6.22
C THR A 412 -6.90 -18.02 6.89
N MET A 413 -6.11 -18.69 6.06
CA MET A 413 -5.14 -19.68 6.52
C MET A 413 -3.87 -19.60 5.69
N ALA A 414 -2.73 -19.44 6.35
CA ALA A 414 -1.43 -19.79 5.80
C ALA A 414 -1.27 -21.32 5.86
N ALA A 415 -0.93 -21.90 4.72
CA ALA A 415 -0.91 -23.34 4.49
C ALA A 415 0.52 -23.81 4.23
N SER A 416 0.90 -24.93 4.82
CA SER A 416 2.21 -25.55 4.66
C SER A 416 2.46 -25.93 3.19
N SER A 417 3.69 -25.80 2.72
CA SER A 417 4.09 -26.11 1.34
C SER A 417 3.73 -27.54 0.91
N VAL A 418 3.74 -28.53 1.83
CA VAL A 418 3.37 -29.95 1.57
C VAL A 418 2.04 -30.38 2.22
N GLY A 419 1.28 -29.45 2.82
CA GLY A 419 0.08 -29.81 3.57
C GLY A 419 -1.03 -30.47 2.74
N ALA A 420 -1.10 -30.16 1.44
CA ALA A 420 -2.03 -30.80 0.50
C ALA A 420 -1.50 -32.10 -0.12
N ASP A 421 -0.29 -32.53 0.20
CA ASP A 421 0.31 -33.69 -0.46
C ASP A 421 -0.48 -34.99 -0.27
N CYS A 422 -0.22 -35.92 -1.18
CA CYS A 422 -0.60 -37.31 -1.02
C CYS A 422 0.44 -38.05 -0.20
N ALA A 423 0.06 -38.41 1.02
CA ALA A 423 0.84 -39.29 1.89
C ALA A 423 0.11 -40.64 2.08
N PRO A 424 0.78 -41.68 2.60
CA PRO A 424 0.15 -42.99 2.83
C PRO A 424 -1.06 -42.89 3.76
N ALA A 425 -0.99 -41.93 4.69
CA ALA A 425 -2.05 -41.64 5.63
C ALA A 425 -3.30 -41.00 4.98
N ASN A 426 -3.22 -40.56 3.71
CA ASN A 426 -4.31 -40.03 2.89
C ASN A 426 -4.78 -41.02 1.81
N SER A 427 -4.41 -42.30 1.91
CA SER A 427 -4.74 -43.35 0.92
C SER A 427 -6.24 -43.53 0.65
N LYS A 428 -7.11 -42.96 1.50
CA LYS A 428 -8.56 -42.91 1.32
C LYS A 428 -9.05 -41.82 0.36
N ASP A 429 -8.27 -40.76 0.11
CA ASP A 429 -8.62 -39.73 -0.86
C ASP A 429 -8.54 -40.31 -2.29
N PRO A 430 -9.63 -40.28 -3.09
CA PRO A 430 -9.63 -40.78 -4.47
C PRO A 430 -8.55 -40.14 -5.35
N TYR A 431 -8.21 -38.87 -5.12
CA TYR A 431 -7.14 -38.18 -5.83
C TYR A 431 -5.78 -38.85 -5.56
N CYS A 432 -5.46 -39.07 -4.29
CA CYS A 432 -4.21 -39.71 -3.88
C CYS A 432 -4.16 -41.19 -4.27
N LYS A 433 -5.28 -41.90 -4.16
CA LYS A 433 -5.40 -43.29 -4.62
C LYS A 433 -5.15 -43.42 -6.12
N LYS A 434 -5.65 -42.47 -6.94
CA LYS A 434 -5.45 -42.46 -8.39
C LYS A 434 -3.99 -42.19 -8.75
N LEU A 435 -3.38 -41.21 -8.09
CA LEU A 435 -2.02 -40.77 -8.41
C LEU A 435 -0.95 -41.76 -7.95
N LYS A 436 -1.22 -42.58 -6.92
CA LYS A 436 -0.25 -43.54 -6.34
C LYS A 436 1.08 -42.88 -5.96
N LEU A 437 1.05 -41.60 -5.61
CA LEU A 437 2.21 -40.83 -5.20
C LEU A 437 2.40 -40.90 -3.69
N ASN A 438 3.66 -40.92 -3.26
CA ASN A 438 4.05 -40.89 -1.85
C ASN A 438 5.03 -39.72 -1.65
N SER A 439 4.57 -38.68 -0.96
CA SER A 439 5.42 -37.53 -0.64
C SER A 439 6.57 -37.94 0.26
N ALA A 440 7.73 -37.32 0.08
CA ALA A 440 8.94 -37.62 0.86
C ALA A 440 8.94 -36.96 2.25
N TRP A 441 7.96 -36.12 2.56
CA TRP A 441 7.97 -35.24 3.73
C TRP A 441 7.07 -35.72 4.88
N ALA A 442 7.55 -35.65 6.12
CA ALA A 442 6.83 -36.14 7.31
C ALA A 442 5.50 -35.40 7.60
N GLY A 443 5.41 -34.13 7.20
CA GLY A 443 4.20 -33.31 7.31
C GLY A 443 3.23 -33.41 6.14
N ALA A 444 3.55 -34.21 5.12
CA ALA A 444 2.77 -34.30 3.91
C ALA A 444 1.32 -34.69 4.16
N GLY A 445 0.38 -33.95 3.57
CA GLY A 445 -1.05 -34.30 3.57
C GLY A 445 -1.82 -33.99 4.85
N ILE A 446 -1.22 -33.28 5.82
CA ILE A 446 -1.89 -32.87 7.05
C ILE A 446 -3.12 -31.99 6.78
N GLU A 447 -3.00 -31.02 5.86
CA GLU A 447 -4.09 -30.12 5.50
C GLU A 447 -5.10 -30.77 4.56
N ARG A 448 -4.67 -31.74 3.75
CA ARG A 448 -5.61 -32.62 3.02
C ARG A 448 -6.54 -33.34 3.99
N LYS A 449 -6.03 -33.89 5.10
CA LYS A 449 -6.89 -34.48 6.15
C LYS A 449 -7.76 -33.43 6.83
N LEU A 450 -7.17 -32.30 7.22
CA LEU A 450 -7.87 -31.23 7.93
C LEU A 450 -9.03 -30.63 7.11
N LEU A 451 -8.76 -30.24 5.87
CA LEU A 451 -9.66 -29.42 5.07
C LEU A 451 -10.66 -30.29 4.29
N LYS A 452 -10.21 -31.41 3.73
CA LYS A 452 -11.06 -32.30 2.91
C LYS A 452 -11.68 -33.44 3.70
N GLU A 453 -10.87 -34.25 4.38
CA GLU A 453 -11.39 -35.43 5.10
C GLU A 453 -12.23 -35.04 6.32
N ASN A 454 -11.76 -34.06 7.12
CA ASN A 454 -12.52 -33.49 8.24
C ASN A 454 -13.49 -32.38 7.82
N ARG A 455 -13.58 -32.07 6.52
CA ARG A 455 -14.56 -31.14 5.91
C ARG A 455 -14.49 -29.70 6.44
N LEU A 456 -13.32 -29.24 6.88
CA LEU A 456 -13.13 -27.88 7.41
C LEU A 456 -12.86 -26.82 6.34
N ALA A 457 -12.62 -27.19 5.07
CA ALA A 457 -12.34 -26.24 3.99
C ALA A 457 -13.41 -25.14 3.85
N LYS A 458 -14.66 -25.42 4.23
CA LYS A 458 -15.80 -24.47 4.20
C LYS A 458 -15.71 -23.36 5.23
N GLN A 459 -14.83 -23.51 6.22
CA GLN A 459 -14.64 -22.50 7.26
C GLN A 459 -13.65 -21.42 6.84
N VAL A 460 -12.82 -21.71 5.83
CA VAL A 460 -11.75 -20.86 5.33
C VAL A 460 -12.25 -20.06 4.13
N ASP A 461 -12.11 -18.74 4.20
CA ASP A 461 -12.55 -17.81 3.16
C ASP A 461 -11.46 -17.58 2.10
N MET A 462 -10.18 -17.80 2.45
CA MET A 462 -9.00 -17.75 1.56
C MET A 462 -7.85 -18.58 2.15
N LEU A 463 -7.07 -19.24 1.29
CA LEU A 463 -5.89 -20.01 1.70
C LEU A 463 -4.62 -19.53 0.96
N ASN A 464 -3.57 -19.25 1.71
CA ASN A 464 -2.28 -18.77 1.21
C ASN A 464 -1.23 -19.87 1.39
N ILE A 465 -0.68 -20.42 0.31
CA ILE A 465 0.31 -21.49 0.40
C ILE A 465 1.67 -20.86 0.64
N MET A 466 2.33 -21.22 1.74
CA MET A 466 3.75 -20.94 1.96
C MET A 466 4.57 -21.87 1.07
N SER A 467 4.55 -21.63 -0.25
CA SER A 467 5.16 -22.50 -1.26
C SER A 467 6.67 -22.32 -1.40
N TYR A 468 7.33 -22.19 -0.24
CA TYR A 468 8.75 -21.96 -0.03
C TYR A 468 9.23 -22.78 1.18
N ASP A 469 10.44 -22.54 1.68
CA ASP A 469 11.13 -23.24 2.80
C ASP A 469 11.55 -24.71 2.60
N ILE A 470 10.88 -25.47 1.73
CA ILE A 470 11.21 -26.90 1.48
C ILE A 470 12.36 -27.07 0.48
N GLY A 471 12.70 -26.00 -0.22
CA GLY A 471 13.89 -25.91 -1.05
C GLY A 471 13.74 -26.40 -2.49
N TYR A 472 14.62 -25.88 -3.36
CA TYR A 472 14.56 -26.08 -4.81
C TYR A 472 14.83 -27.52 -5.26
N TYR A 473 15.49 -28.33 -4.43
CA TYR A 473 15.92 -29.68 -4.80
C TYR A 473 14.81 -30.73 -4.69
N ALA A 474 13.68 -30.42 -4.03
CA ALA A 474 12.70 -31.43 -3.63
C ALA A 474 11.25 -30.93 -3.53
N TYR A 475 10.91 -29.85 -4.23
CA TYR A 475 9.60 -29.21 -4.11
C TYR A 475 9.18 -28.49 -5.39
N ASP A 476 7.92 -28.70 -5.80
CA ASP A 476 7.27 -27.95 -6.89
C ASP A 476 6.10 -27.12 -6.33
N PRO A 477 6.21 -25.77 -6.24
CA PRO A 477 5.17 -24.87 -5.77
C PRO A 477 3.93 -24.89 -6.68
N VAL A 478 4.11 -25.11 -7.99
CA VAL A 478 3.01 -25.22 -8.95
C VAL A 478 2.23 -26.51 -8.70
N LEU A 479 2.92 -27.63 -8.46
CA LEU A 479 2.25 -28.87 -8.09
C LEU A 479 1.51 -28.74 -6.75
N ALA A 480 2.12 -28.11 -5.74
CA ALA A 480 1.47 -27.87 -4.46
C ALA A 480 0.18 -27.04 -4.62
N TYR A 481 0.23 -25.96 -5.40
CA TYR A 481 -0.95 -25.19 -5.77
C TYR A 481 -2.05 -26.06 -6.38
N GLN A 482 -1.72 -26.88 -7.39
CA GLN A 482 -2.67 -27.78 -8.04
C GLN A 482 -3.32 -28.74 -7.02
N GLN A 483 -2.54 -29.20 -6.04
CA GLN A 483 -3.01 -30.13 -5.01
C GLN A 483 -3.92 -29.48 -3.98
N TYR A 484 -3.56 -28.29 -3.49
CA TYR A 484 -4.49 -27.46 -2.71
C TYR A 484 -5.75 -27.18 -3.51
N ARG A 485 -5.61 -27.05 -4.83
CA ARG A 485 -6.76 -26.79 -5.67
C ARG A 485 -7.78 -27.91 -5.70
N THR A 486 -7.33 -29.15 -5.49
CA THR A 486 -8.17 -30.35 -5.37
C THR A 486 -8.91 -30.51 -4.03
N ILE A 487 -8.58 -29.71 -3.01
CA ILE A 487 -9.13 -29.87 -1.65
C ILE A 487 -10.03 -28.72 -1.19
N MET A 488 -9.87 -27.50 -1.71
CA MET A 488 -10.79 -26.40 -1.35
C MET A 488 -11.97 -26.27 -2.33
N PRO A 489 -13.08 -25.69 -1.86
CA PRO A 489 -14.19 -25.30 -2.74
C PRO A 489 -13.76 -24.32 -3.83
N ALA A 490 -14.36 -24.42 -5.01
CA ALA A 490 -14.03 -23.57 -6.17
C ALA A 490 -14.21 -22.05 -5.94
N GLY A 491 -15.06 -21.66 -4.98
CA GLY A 491 -15.29 -20.26 -4.62
C GLY A 491 -14.32 -19.70 -3.58
N VAL A 492 -13.43 -20.53 -3.02
CA VAL A 492 -12.41 -20.11 -2.04
C VAL A 492 -11.10 -19.88 -2.77
N ALA A 493 -10.58 -18.66 -2.72
CA ALA A 493 -9.30 -18.32 -3.33
C ALA A 493 -8.16 -19.15 -2.74
N VAL A 494 -7.29 -19.70 -3.59
CA VAL A 494 -5.98 -20.21 -3.20
C VAL A 494 -4.88 -19.41 -3.85
N ASN A 495 -3.95 -18.95 -3.02
CA ASN A 495 -2.86 -18.08 -3.43
C ASN A 495 -1.54 -18.84 -3.32
N LEU A 496 -0.75 -18.79 -4.39
CA LEU A 496 0.58 -19.38 -4.42
C LEU A 496 1.59 -18.37 -3.87
N GLY A 497 2.40 -18.78 -2.89
CA GLY A 497 3.37 -17.96 -2.18
C GLY A 497 4.68 -17.75 -2.93
N LEU A 498 5.10 -16.50 -2.99
CA LEU A 498 6.36 -16.02 -3.51
C LEU A 498 7.21 -15.58 -2.32
N GLU A 499 8.38 -16.19 -2.14
CA GLU A 499 9.36 -15.76 -1.15
C GLU A 499 10.51 -15.02 -1.81
N VAL A 500 10.73 -13.78 -1.39
CA VAL A 500 11.94 -13.03 -1.74
C VAL A 500 12.98 -13.26 -0.65
N LEU A 501 14.22 -13.57 -1.04
CA LEU A 501 15.30 -13.77 -0.08
C LEU A 501 15.65 -12.47 0.67
N ASP A 502 16.03 -12.62 1.94
CA ASP A 502 16.77 -11.59 2.67
C ASP A 502 18.23 -11.53 2.16
N SER A 503 18.85 -10.35 2.25
CA SER A 503 20.21 -10.12 1.76
C SER A 503 21.28 -10.83 2.60
N ALA A 504 20.97 -11.12 3.87
CA ALA A 504 21.92 -11.68 4.83
C ALA A 504 22.32 -13.12 4.52
N THR A 505 21.49 -13.84 3.78
CA THR A 505 21.75 -15.24 3.43
C THR A 505 22.57 -15.41 2.14
N ILE A 506 22.93 -14.34 1.42
CA ILE A 506 23.51 -14.46 0.07
C ILE A 506 25.03 -14.21 0.06
N GLY A 507 25.56 -13.49 1.06
CA GLY A 507 27.00 -13.25 1.24
C GLY A 507 27.78 -14.38 1.94
N GLY A 508 27.09 -15.33 2.55
CA GLY A 508 27.69 -16.50 3.18
C GLY A 508 26.94 -17.73 2.75
N ALA A 509 27.56 -18.54 1.88
CA ALA A 509 27.09 -19.83 1.36
C ALA A 509 25.57 -20.02 1.51
N ILE A 510 24.81 -19.73 0.44
CA ILE A 510 23.42 -20.19 0.31
C ILE A 510 23.42 -21.62 0.84
N GLY A 511 22.81 -21.84 2.01
CA GLY A 511 22.71 -23.20 2.55
C GLY A 511 22.13 -24.05 1.41
N PRO A 512 22.62 -25.28 1.17
CA PRO A 512 22.38 -26.05 -0.07
C PRO A 512 20.91 -26.33 -0.42
N GLU A 513 19.97 -25.73 0.30
CA GLU A 513 18.56 -26.03 0.38
C GLU A 513 17.65 -24.82 0.09
N LYS A 514 18.13 -23.56 0.05
CA LYS A 514 17.24 -22.40 -0.19
C LYS A 514 16.97 -22.14 -1.68
N SER A 515 15.73 -21.78 -2.01
CA SER A 515 15.35 -21.34 -3.37
C SER A 515 15.61 -19.83 -3.56
N VAL A 516 15.99 -19.42 -4.78
CA VAL A 516 16.26 -18.02 -5.13
C VAL A 516 15.21 -17.56 -6.14
N LEU A 517 14.26 -16.74 -5.69
CA LEU A 517 13.17 -16.27 -6.55
C LEU A 517 13.69 -15.33 -7.63
N MET A 518 13.45 -15.68 -8.90
CA MET A 518 13.79 -14.85 -10.06
C MET A 518 12.58 -14.08 -10.58
N VAL A 519 12.82 -12.96 -11.25
CA VAL A 519 11.74 -12.18 -11.89
C VAL A 519 11.22 -12.93 -13.11
N ASN A 520 12.11 -13.30 -14.04
CA ASN A 520 11.75 -13.98 -15.29
C ASN A 520 12.28 -15.40 -15.35
N ASP A 521 11.65 -16.22 -16.19
CA ASP A 521 12.09 -17.60 -16.43
C ASP A 521 13.47 -17.64 -17.09
N ALA A 522 13.78 -16.66 -17.94
CA ALA A 522 15.03 -16.57 -18.67
C ALA A 522 16.24 -16.23 -17.77
N ASP A 523 16.01 -15.76 -16.54
CA ASP A 523 17.06 -15.32 -15.63
C ASP A 523 17.56 -16.45 -14.72
N VAL A 524 16.96 -17.64 -14.78
CA VAL A 524 17.38 -18.78 -13.96
C VAL A 524 18.64 -19.42 -14.50
N ASP A 525 19.55 -19.79 -13.61
CA ASP A 525 20.80 -20.46 -13.95
C ASP A 525 21.20 -21.38 -12.79
N ALA A 526 21.01 -22.69 -12.95
CA ALA A 526 21.32 -23.66 -11.91
C ALA A 526 22.83 -23.79 -11.62
N GLU A 527 23.68 -23.43 -12.58
CA GLU A 527 25.14 -23.52 -12.47
C GLU A 527 25.72 -22.26 -11.82
N ALA A 528 25.34 -21.09 -12.32
CA ALA A 528 25.77 -19.82 -11.78
C ALA A 528 25.04 -19.46 -10.48
N CYS A 529 23.78 -19.87 -10.31
CA CYS A 529 23.00 -19.61 -9.11
C CYS A 529 22.13 -20.81 -8.68
N PRO A 530 22.70 -21.76 -7.92
CA PRO A 530 21.93 -22.82 -7.29
C PRO A 530 20.74 -22.25 -6.51
N GLY A 531 19.56 -22.87 -6.66
CA GLY A 531 18.32 -22.36 -6.06
C GLY A 531 17.37 -21.66 -7.03
N THR A 532 17.84 -21.24 -8.21
CA THR A 532 16.99 -20.58 -9.23
C THR A 532 16.21 -21.58 -10.09
N VAL A 533 16.59 -22.85 -10.10
CA VAL A 533 15.92 -23.93 -10.84
C VAL A 533 15.45 -25.00 -9.86
N MET A 534 14.17 -25.33 -9.91
CA MET A 534 13.59 -26.44 -9.17
C MET A 534 13.97 -27.77 -9.84
N LEU A 535 14.70 -28.62 -9.11
CA LEU A 535 15.25 -29.85 -9.67
C LEU A 535 14.21 -30.97 -9.67
N ASN A 536 13.49 -31.14 -8.56
CA ASN A 536 12.53 -32.22 -8.38
C ASN A 536 11.22 -31.71 -7.79
N ASP A 537 10.14 -32.48 -7.98
CA ASP A 537 8.94 -32.34 -7.18
C ASP A 537 9.03 -33.12 -5.86
N GLN A 538 8.04 -32.93 -5.00
CA GLN A 538 8.00 -33.48 -3.64
C GLN A 538 7.66 -34.98 -3.54
N TYR A 539 7.61 -35.70 -4.67
CA TYR A 539 7.26 -37.12 -4.72
C TYR A 539 8.40 -37.99 -5.22
N SER A 540 8.45 -39.22 -4.70
CA SER A 540 9.39 -40.22 -5.21
C SER A 540 9.02 -40.71 -6.62
N ALA A 541 10.05 -40.89 -7.46
CA ALA A 541 9.99 -41.50 -8.77
C ALA A 541 9.72 -43.02 -8.72
N ILE A 542 9.98 -43.66 -7.57
CA ILE A 542 9.77 -45.10 -7.36
C ILE A 542 8.86 -45.30 -6.14
N TRP A 543 7.72 -45.96 -6.36
CA TRP A 543 6.80 -46.31 -5.27
C TRP A 543 7.54 -47.13 -4.19
N ASN A 544 7.55 -46.66 -2.94
CA ASN A 544 8.27 -47.19 -1.77
C ASN A 544 9.79 -46.95 -1.66
N PHE A 545 10.40 -46.07 -2.46
CA PHE A 545 11.80 -45.66 -2.26
C PHE A 545 11.92 -44.13 -2.08
N PRO A 546 11.98 -43.61 -0.84
CA PRO A 546 11.96 -42.17 -0.56
C PRO A 546 13.22 -41.40 -1.00
N THR A 547 14.23 -42.06 -1.60
CA THR A 547 15.54 -41.45 -1.90
C THR A 547 15.71 -40.98 -3.35
N THR A 548 14.73 -41.19 -4.24
CA THR A 548 14.78 -40.71 -5.63
C THR A 548 13.54 -39.89 -5.95
N LEU A 549 13.64 -38.56 -5.86
CA LEU A 549 12.55 -37.66 -6.22
C LEU A 549 12.35 -37.58 -7.74
N ARG A 550 11.18 -37.12 -8.18
CA ARG A 550 10.86 -36.99 -9.61
C ARG A 550 11.44 -35.69 -10.17
N PRO A 551 12.31 -35.75 -11.20
CA PRO A 551 12.90 -34.55 -11.77
C PRO A 551 11.87 -33.74 -12.55
N ILE A 552 11.95 -32.40 -12.43
CA ILE A 552 11.09 -31.45 -13.14
C ILE A 552 11.89 -30.38 -13.90
N ASN A 553 13.05 -29.95 -13.38
CA ASN A 553 13.93 -28.92 -13.95
C ASN A 553 13.17 -27.69 -14.46
N ARG A 554 12.54 -26.94 -13.53
CA ARG A 554 11.71 -25.77 -13.85
C ARG A 554 12.21 -24.47 -13.22
N PRO A 555 11.99 -23.31 -13.84
CA PRO A 555 12.34 -22.01 -13.24
C PRO A 555 11.65 -21.77 -11.88
N TYR A 556 12.41 -21.36 -10.86
CA TYR A 556 11.86 -20.82 -9.62
C TYR A 556 11.74 -19.29 -9.75
N SER A 557 10.68 -18.85 -10.41
CA SER A 557 10.49 -17.47 -10.83
C SER A 557 9.04 -16.99 -10.64
N VAL A 558 8.87 -15.67 -10.53
CA VAL A 558 7.55 -15.03 -10.51
C VAL A 558 6.80 -15.33 -11.80
N GLU A 559 7.49 -15.30 -12.94
CA GLU A 559 6.90 -15.59 -14.25
C GLU A 559 6.28 -16.98 -14.33
N ASN A 560 7.03 -18.04 -14.02
CA ASN A 560 6.53 -19.42 -14.05
C ASN A 560 5.33 -19.60 -13.11
N MET A 561 5.43 -19.07 -11.89
CA MET A 561 4.38 -19.22 -10.87
C MET A 561 3.11 -18.43 -11.23
N ALA A 562 3.23 -17.17 -11.65
CA ALA A 562 2.09 -16.35 -12.07
C ALA A 562 1.41 -16.91 -13.33
N ASN A 563 2.19 -17.34 -14.33
CA ASN A 563 1.64 -17.97 -15.54
C ASN A 563 0.92 -19.28 -15.21
N SER A 564 1.41 -20.04 -14.23
CA SER A 564 0.75 -21.28 -13.79
C SER A 564 -0.62 -21.01 -13.18
N ILE A 565 -0.80 -19.92 -12.42
CA ILE A 565 -2.11 -19.49 -11.93
C ILE A 565 -3.00 -19.00 -13.08
N LYS A 566 -2.49 -18.08 -13.90
CA LYS A 566 -3.22 -17.47 -15.02
C LYS A 566 -3.77 -18.52 -16.00
N ASN A 567 -2.99 -19.56 -16.27
CA ASN A 567 -3.32 -20.60 -17.25
C ASN A 567 -4.02 -21.83 -16.63
N ALA A 568 -4.24 -21.86 -15.31
CA ALA A 568 -4.84 -23.00 -14.63
C ALA A 568 -6.33 -23.17 -15.04
N ASN A 569 -6.62 -24.18 -15.85
CA ASN A 569 -7.98 -24.61 -16.20
C ASN A 569 -8.69 -25.42 -15.09
N ILE A 570 -8.27 -25.29 -13.83
CA ILE A 570 -8.59 -26.25 -12.76
C ILE A 570 -10.00 -26.02 -12.19
N ALA A 571 -10.53 -24.79 -12.28
CA ALA A 571 -11.95 -24.50 -12.08
C ALA A 571 -12.36 -23.23 -12.84
N LYS A 572 -13.34 -23.34 -13.75
CA LYS A 572 -13.90 -22.18 -14.45
C LYS A 572 -14.50 -21.22 -13.43
N GLY A 573 -13.90 -20.03 -13.28
CA GLY A 573 -14.32 -19.01 -12.34
C GLY A 573 -13.63 -19.03 -10.97
N SER A 574 -12.52 -19.75 -10.81
CA SER A 574 -11.71 -19.61 -9.60
C SER A 574 -11.08 -18.23 -9.50
N LYS A 575 -10.98 -17.74 -8.26
CA LYS A 575 -10.41 -16.43 -7.87
C LYS A 575 -9.04 -16.65 -7.23
N ASP A 576 -8.24 -17.52 -7.83
CA ASP A 576 -6.94 -17.93 -7.30
C ASP A 576 -5.88 -16.89 -7.68
N GLY A 577 -4.88 -16.68 -6.83
CA GLY A 577 -3.95 -15.57 -6.98
C GLY A 577 -2.55 -15.85 -6.44
N LEU A 578 -1.87 -14.79 -5.99
CA LEU A 578 -0.52 -14.87 -5.46
C LEU A 578 -0.44 -14.29 -4.05
N MET A 579 0.56 -14.75 -3.30
CA MET A 579 0.92 -14.26 -1.98
C MET A 579 2.39 -13.87 -2.00
N LEU A 580 2.75 -12.72 -1.41
CA LEU A 580 4.14 -12.28 -1.28
C LEU A 580 4.58 -12.32 0.20
N TRP A 581 5.60 -13.13 0.48
CA TRP A 581 6.35 -13.14 1.72
C TRP A 581 7.78 -12.60 1.47
N SER A 582 8.16 -11.44 1.99
CA SER A 582 7.38 -10.44 2.72
C SER A 582 7.32 -9.14 1.92
N LEU A 583 6.42 -8.23 2.31
CA LEU A 583 6.34 -6.90 1.69
C LEU A 583 7.66 -6.12 1.82
N PHE A 584 8.46 -6.37 2.87
CA PHE A 584 9.70 -5.62 3.11
C PHE A 584 10.91 -6.53 3.24
N ARG A 585 12.09 -5.93 3.24
CA ARG A 585 13.34 -6.59 3.63
C ARG A 585 13.83 -6.08 4.99
N THR A 586 14.68 -6.88 5.65
CA THR A 586 15.33 -6.51 6.92
C THR A 586 16.39 -5.41 6.67
N GLU A 587 16.27 -4.27 7.34
CA GLU A 587 17.23 -3.14 7.28
C GLU A 587 18.62 -3.45 7.89
N SER A 588 18.90 -4.67 8.38
CA SER A 588 20.15 -4.97 9.08
C SER A 588 21.40 -5.00 8.19
N GLU A 589 21.29 -4.66 6.89
CA GLU A 589 22.41 -4.66 5.97
C GLU A 589 22.41 -3.43 5.08
N ASN A 590 23.48 -2.64 5.16
CA ASN A 590 23.81 -1.51 4.27
C ASN A 590 24.06 -1.99 2.82
N LEU A 591 23.11 -2.69 2.22
CA LEU A 591 23.18 -3.16 0.84
C LEU A 591 22.11 -2.47 0.03
N ASP A 592 22.55 -1.98 -1.13
CA ASP A 592 21.73 -1.38 -2.15
C ASP A 592 20.46 -2.22 -2.40
N PRO A 593 19.25 -1.64 -2.22
CA PRO A 593 17.99 -2.34 -2.46
C PRO A 593 17.85 -2.89 -3.89
N SER A 594 18.68 -2.41 -4.82
CA SER A 594 18.65 -2.78 -6.24
C SER A 594 19.43 -4.04 -6.63
N SER A 595 20.25 -4.64 -5.76
CA SER A 595 21.15 -5.73 -6.21
C SER A 595 21.38 -6.84 -5.17
N VAL A 596 20.37 -7.67 -4.96
CA VAL A 596 20.65 -9.03 -4.47
C VAL A 596 21.12 -9.84 -5.68
N THR A 597 22.43 -9.95 -5.83
CA THR A 597 23.02 -10.65 -6.97
C THR A 597 23.63 -11.98 -6.55
N CYS A 598 23.26 -13.04 -7.26
CA CYS A 598 23.89 -14.35 -7.17
C CYS A 598 24.79 -14.53 -8.39
N ASN A 599 26.11 -14.40 -8.22
CA ASN A 599 27.09 -14.42 -9.33
C ASN A 599 26.74 -13.47 -10.50
N GLY A 600 26.21 -12.28 -10.19
CA GLY A 600 25.82 -11.26 -11.19
C GLY A 600 24.36 -11.36 -11.68
N ILE A 601 23.62 -12.40 -11.27
CA ILE A 601 22.20 -12.57 -11.59
C ILE A 601 21.35 -11.92 -10.50
N THR A 602 20.43 -11.01 -10.86
CA THR A 602 19.64 -10.22 -9.90
C THR A 602 18.37 -10.97 -9.48
N ALA A 603 18.28 -11.35 -8.21
CA ALA A 603 17.09 -11.98 -7.63
C ALA A 603 15.92 -10.99 -7.50
N ALA A 604 14.70 -11.51 -7.38
CA ALA A 604 13.51 -10.71 -7.19
C ALA A 604 13.53 -9.95 -5.84
N THR A 605 13.09 -8.69 -5.88
CA THR A 605 12.77 -7.86 -4.72
C THR A 605 11.26 -7.90 -4.48
N PRO A 606 10.74 -7.47 -3.31
CA PRO A 606 9.30 -7.33 -3.12
C PRO A 606 8.65 -6.55 -4.26
N GLU A 607 9.27 -5.43 -4.65
CA GLU A 607 8.79 -4.56 -5.71
C GLU A 607 8.87 -5.20 -7.10
N SER A 608 10.01 -5.80 -7.49
CA SER A 608 10.12 -6.41 -8.82
C SER A 608 9.24 -7.64 -8.96
N ALA A 609 9.04 -8.40 -7.87
CA ALA A 609 8.08 -9.49 -7.83
C ALA A 609 6.63 -8.96 -7.98
N ARG A 610 6.29 -7.88 -7.28
CA ARG A 610 4.97 -7.24 -7.38
C ARG A 610 4.68 -6.78 -8.81
N LEU A 611 5.59 -6.02 -9.41
CA LEU A 611 5.44 -5.48 -10.76
C LEU A 611 5.28 -6.59 -11.80
N ARG A 612 6.12 -7.63 -11.72
CA ARG A 612 6.06 -8.75 -12.67
C ARG A 612 4.78 -9.59 -12.50
N ALA A 613 4.37 -9.84 -11.26
CA ALA A 613 3.11 -10.51 -10.98
C ALA A 613 1.92 -9.69 -11.51
N ALA A 614 1.92 -8.38 -11.29
CA ALA A 614 0.88 -7.47 -11.77
C ALA A 614 0.77 -7.47 -13.29
N GLU A 615 1.90 -7.37 -14.00
CA GLU A 615 1.97 -7.42 -15.45
C GLU A 615 1.34 -8.73 -15.99
N ILE A 616 1.74 -9.88 -15.45
CA ILE A 616 1.26 -11.18 -15.91
C ILE A 616 -0.23 -11.35 -15.59
N MET A 617 -0.63 -11.02 -14.36
CA MET A 617 -2.00 -11.23 -13.88
C MET A 617 -2.98 -10.15 -14.38
N GLY A 618 -2.49 -9.08 -15.01
CA GLY A 618 -3.31 -7.97 -15.49
C GLY A 618 -3.82 -7.08 -14.36
N TRP A 619 -3.06 -6.95 -13.28
CA TRP A 619 -3.39 -6.09 -12.15
C TRP A 619 -2.95 -4.65 -12.42
N THR A 620 -3.74 -3.68 -11.98
CA THR A 620 -3.39 -2.26 -12.09
C THR A 620 -2.26 -1.94 -11.12
N ASP A 621 -1.20 -1.33 -11.65
CA ASP A 621 -0.13 -0.71 -10.86
C ASP A 621 -0.50 0.73 -10.56
N ASP A 622 -0.36 1.12 -9.31
CA ASP A 622 -0.64 2.47 -8.81
C ASP A 622 0.62 3.34 -8.72
N GLY A 623 1.78 2.81 -9.11
CA GLY A 623 3.06 3.52 -9.09
C GLY A 623 3.61 3.75 -7.69
N LEU A 624 3.00 3.15 -6.66
CA LEU A 624 3.53 3.16 -5.30
C LEU A 624 4.51 2.00 -5.13
N THR A 625 5.67 2.32 -4.56
CA THR A 625 6.73 1.35 -4.31
C THR A 625 6.49 0.59 -3.01
N VAL A 626 6.89 -0.67 -2.98
CA VAL A 626 7.08 -1.42 -1.74
C VAL A 626 8.56 -1.34 -1.38
N GLU A 627 8.92 -0.36 -0.54
CA GLU A 627 10.29 -0.20 0.01
C GLU A 627 10.45 -0.93 1.34
#